data_AF-A0A645F9W4-F1
#
_entry.id   AF-A0A645F9W4-F1
#
_cell.length_a   1.000
_cell.length_b   1.000
_cell.length_c   1.000
_cell.angle_alpha   90.00
_cell.angle_beta   90.00
_cell.angle_gamma   90.00
#
_symmetry.space_group_name_H-M   'P 1'
#
loop_
_entity.id
_entity.type
_entity.pdbx_description
1 polymer ?
#
loop_
_entity_poly.entity_id
_entity_poly.type
_entity_poly.pdbx_seq_one_letter_code
_entity_poly.pdbx_strand_id
1 'polypeptide(L)'
;MFTVEKVQGQLMGVAECRIQGELTYQEMEQLKEYISGQASDGFGEGFEQRGIKTADGEIYVSLWNSDKSWSIRTKDELGQGQQMGGMKFE
;
A
#
# COMPACT_ATOMS: atom_id res chain seq x y z
N MET A 1 -13.78 3.86 -1.09
CA MET A 1 -13.49 4.63 -2.33
C MET A 1 -12.03 4.41 -2.68
N PHE A 2 -11.70 4.23 -3.96
CA PHE A 2 -10.31 4.17 -4.43
C PHE A 2 -9.97 5.45 -5.20
N THR A 3 -8.81 6.02 -4.93
CA THR A 3 -8.31 7.26 -5.53
C THR A 3 -6.79 7.18 -5.72
N VAL A 4 -6.22 8.21 -6.30
CA VAL A 4 -4.77 8.40 -6.40
C VAL A 4 -4.40 9.74 -5.77
N GLU A 5 -3.30 9.77 -5.03
CA GLU A 5 -2.80 10.98 -4.38
C GLU A 5 -1.30 11.12 -4.60
N LYS A 6 -0.81 12.37 -4.66
CA LYS A 6 0.62 12.66 -4.72
C LYS A 6 1.15 12.85 -3.31
N VAL A 7 1.96 11.92 -2.83
CA VAL A 7 2.59 11.97 -1.51
C VAL A 7 4.11 12.00 -1.68
N GLN A 8 4.77 13.03 -1.13
CA GLN A 8 6.24 13.19 -1.19
C GLN A 8 6.82 13.11 -2.63
N GLY A 9 6.06 13.59 -3.62
CA GLY A 9 6.48 13.54 -5.02
C GLY A 9 6.18 12.23 -5.74
N GLN A 10 5.75 11.19 -5.02
CA GLN A 10 5.35 9.90 -5.57
C GLN A 10 3.83 9.83 -5.74
N LEU A 11 3.36 9.14 -6.78
CA LEU A 11 1.94 8.88 -7.00
C LEU A 11 1.56 7.58 -6.29
N MET A 12 0.59 7.65 -5.39
CA MET A 12 0.17 6.54 -4.53
C MET A 12 -1.29 6.20 -4.81
N GLY A 13 -1.63 4.91 -4.86
CA GLY A 13 -3.00 4.45 -4.78
C GLY A 13 -3.49 4.57 -3.33
N VAL A 14 -4.64 5.20 -3.11
CA VAL A 14 -5.22 5.42 -1.79
C VAL A 14 -6.63 4.85 -1.75
N ALA A 15 -6.97 4.19 -0.66
CA ALA A 15 -8.31 3.65 -0.45
C ALA A 15 -8.83 4.04 0.94
N GLU A 16 -10.11 4.37 1.01
CA GLU A 16 -10.81 4.51 2.28
C GLU A 16 -11.26 3.14 2.76
N CYS A 17 -10.73 2.70 3.90
CA CYS A 17 -11.15 1.49 4.62
C CYS A 17 -12.04 1.89 5.79
N ARG A 18 -13.29 1.39 5.82
CA ARG A 18 -14.23 1.58 6.92
C ARG A 18 -14.35 0.31 7.72
N ILE A 19 -14.19 0.42 9.02
CA ILE A 19 -14.28 -0.68 9.98
C ILE A 19 -15.40 -0.40 10.99
N GLN A 20 -15.93 -1.45 11.59
CA GLN A 20 -16.85 -1.32 12.71
C GLN A 20 -16.05 -1.42 14.01
N GLY A 21 -15.96 -0.32 14.76
CA GLY A 21 -15.16 -0.24 15.99
C GLY A 21 -13.70 0.08 15.74
N GLU A 22 -12.84 -0.24 16.71
CA GLU A 22 -11.39 -0.04 16.63
C GLU A 22 -10.69 -1.38 16.38
N LEU A 23 -9.62 -1.35 15.61
CA LEU A 23 -8.75 -2.52 15.44
C LEU A 23 -7.65 -2.49 16.50
N THR A 24 -7.40 -3.63 17.11
CA THR A 24 -6.15 -3.86 17.83
C THR A 24 -4.96 -3.84 16.86
N TYR A 25 -3.75 -3.70 17.39
CA TYR A 25 -2.52 -3.79 16.58
C TYR A 25 -2.47 -5.09 15.76
N GLN A 26 -2.81 -6.23 16.37
CA GLN A 26 -2.78 -7.52 15.68
C GLN A 26 -3.81 -7.60 14.55
N GLU A 27 -5.01 -7.09 14.75
CA GLU A 27 -6.05 -7.09 13.71
C GLU A 27 -5.71 -6.13 12.56
N MET A 28 -5.05 -5.00 12.86
CA MET A 28 -4.54 -4.10 11.83
C MET A 28 -3.48 -4.78 10.96
N GLU A 29 -2.52 -5.50 11.56
CA GLU A 29 -1.51 -6.24 10.81
C GLU A 29 -2.13 -7.35 9.94
N GLN A 30 -3.08 -8.11 10.49
CA GLN A 30 -3.83 -9.12 9.73
C GLN A 30 -4.61 -8.52 8.55
N LEU A 31 -5.22 -7.35 8.75
CA LEU A 31 -5.92 -6.64 7.68
C LEU A 31 -4.96 -6.19 6.57
N LYS A 32 -3.78 -5.66 6.92
CA LYS A 32 -2.76 -5.27 5.94
C LYS A 32 -2.22 -6.48 5.18
N GLU A 33 -1.95 -7.59 5.86
CA GLU A 33 -1.52 -8.84 5.22
C GLU A 33 -2.58 -9.35 4.25
N TYR A 34 -3.84 -9.38 4.67
CA TYR A 34 -4.95 -9.78 3.80
C TYR A 34 -5.04 -8.90 2.55
N ILE A 35 -5.03 -7.58 2.70
CA ILE A 35 -5.10 -6.64 1.56
C ILE A 35 -3.87 -6.81 0.66
N SER A 36 -2.68 -6.97 1.24
CA SER A 36 -1.44 -7.17 0.49
C SER A 36 -1.51 -8.47 -0.33
N GLY A 37 -2.01 -9.56 0.25
CA GLY A 37 -2.22 -10.82 -0.46
C GLY A 37 -3.24 -10.69 -1.60
N GLN A 38 -4.35 -9.99 -1.37
CA GLN A 38 -5.32 -9.69 -2.43
C GLN A 38 -4.71 -8.83 -3.55
N ALA A 39 -3.79 -7.92 -3.22
CA ALA A 39 -3.11 -7.08 -4.18
C ALA A 39 -2.06 -7.86 -5.00
N SER A 40 -1.32 -8.78 -4.38
CA SER A 40 -0.25 -9.52 -5.06
C SER A 40 -0.75 -10.71 -5.87
N ASP A 41 -1.52 -11.59 -5.23
CA ASP A 41 -1.85 -12.93 -5.72
C ASP A 41 -3.36 -13.10 -5.98
N GLY A 42 -4.16 -12.13 -5.53
CA GLY A 42 -5.59 -12.07 -5.80
C GLY A 42 -5.91 -11.22 -7.01
N PHE A 43 -6.59 -10.10 -6.77
CA PHE A 43 -7.01 -9.16 -7.81
C PHE A 43 -5.85 -8.65 -8.68
N GLY A 44 -4.66 -8.44 -8.10
CA GLY A 44 -3.56 -7.83 -8.85
C GLY A 44 -2.80 -8.77 -9.78
N GLU A 45 -2.95 -10.08 -9.64
CA GLU A 45 -2.31 -11.09 -10.50
C GLU A 45 -2.58 -10.81 -11.98
N GLY A 46 -3.81 -10.37 -12.30
CA GLY A 46 -4.22 -10.06 -13.67
C GLY A 46 -3.42 -8.92 -14.31
N PHE A 47 -2.94 -7.94 -13.54
CA PHE A 47 -2.14 -6.83 -14.08
C PHE A 47 -0.69 -7.21 -14.34
N GLU A 48 -0.20 -8.25 -13.66
CA GLU A 48 1.13 -8.80 -13.91
C GLU A 48 1.12 -9.77 -15.09
N GLN A 49 0.02 -10.48 -15.32
CA GLN A 49 -0.08 -11.42 -16.44
C GLN A 49 -0.58 -10.79 -17.74
N ARG A 50 -1.30 -9.66 -17.67
CA ARG A 50 -1.89 -9.00 -18.85
C ARG A 50 -1.45 -7.54 -18.93
N GLY A 51 -0.58 -7.26 -19.89
CA GLY A 51 -0.06 -5.93 -20.11
C GLY A 51 -1.15 -4.91 -20.43
N ILE A 52 -1.07 -3.75 -19.78
CA ILE A 52 -1.89 -2.58 -20.09
C ILE A 52 -1.28 -1.92 -21.33
N LYS A 53 -2.03 -1.92 -22.44
CA LYS A 53 -1.58 -1.32 -23.69
C LYS A 53 -1.56 0.20 -23.60
N THR A 54 -0.45 0.79 -24.02
CA THR A 54 -0.22 2.22 -24.13
C THR A 54 0.24 2.55 -25.55
N ALA A 55 0.36 3.84 -25.88
CA ALA A 55 0.91 4.26 -27.17
C ALA A 55 2.39 3.83 -27.36
N ASP A 56 3.13 3.69 -26.26
CA ASP A 56 4.57 3.47 -26.25
C ASP A 56 4.97 2.01 -25.91
N GLY A 57 3.99 1.12 -25.73
CA GLY A 57 4.23 -0.28 -25.37
C GLY A 57 3.22 -0.83 -24.36
N GLU A 58 3.61 -1.86 -23.63
CA GLU A 58 2.76 -2.49 -22.60
C GLU A 58 3.36 -2.29 -21.21
N ILE A 59 2.50 -1.98 -20.23
CA ILE A 59 2.87 -1.85 -18.83
C ILE A 59 2.35 -3.07 -18.08
N TYR A 60 3.24 -3.75 -17.37
CA TYR A 60 2.93 -4.85 -16.46
C TYR A 60 3.10 -4.36 -15.04
N VAL A 61 2.09 -4.57 -14.20
CA VAL A 61 2.07 -4.03 -12.83
C VAL A 61 2.11 -5.19 -11.84
N SER A 62 3.18 -5.25 -11.05
CA SER A 62 3.26 -6.16 -9.91
C SER A 62 3.08 -5.37 -8.62
N LEU A 63 2.12 -5.81 -7.80
CA LEU A 63 1.88 -5.27 -6.45
C LEU A 63 2.50 -6.19 -5.40
N TRP A 64 3.65 -6.74 -5.75
CA TRP A 64 4.46 -7.61 -4.91
C TRP A 64 5.94 -7.37 -5.20
N ASN A 65 6.79 -7.46 -4.19
CA ASN A 65 8.22 -7.48 -4.39
C ASN A 65 8.92 -8.34 -3.33
N SER A 66 9.83 -9.20 -3.78
CA SER A 66 10.67 -10.04 -2.93
C SER A 66 11.53 -9.25 -1.93
N ASP A 67 11.90 -8.01 -2.26
CA ASP A 67 12.69 -7.13 -1.39
C ASP A 67 11.84 -6.38 -0.33
N LYS A 68 10.51 -6.59 -0.32
CA LYS A 68 9.53 -5.94 0.58
C LYS A 68 9.51 -4.40 0.49
N SER A 69 9.96 -3.83 -0.61
CA SER A 69 9.86 -2.38 -0.89
C SER A 69 8.42 -1.90 -1.08
N TRP A 70 7.50 -2.79 -1.42
CA TRP A 70 6.06 -2.52 -1.55
C TRP A 70 5.30 -3.05 -0.32
N SER A 71 4.42 -2.22 0.24
CA SER A 71 3.56 -2.58 1.39
C SER A 71 2.34 -1.67 1.46
N ILE A 72 1.24 -2.19 2.00
CA ILE A 72 0.09 -1.39 2.41
C ILE A 72 0.45 -0.65 3.70
N ARG A 73 0.15 0.65 3.76
CA ARG A 73 0.39 1.50 4.93
C ARG A 73 -0.82 2.36 5.22
N THR A 74 -1.05 2.60 6.49
CA THR A 74 -1.98 3.63 6.95
C THR A 74 -1.40 5.02 6.70
N LYS A 75 -2.27 6.04 6.74
CA LYS A 75 -1.83 7.43 6.62
C LYS A 75 -0.86 7.82 7.73
N ASP A 76 -1.09 7.33 8.95
CA ASP A 76 -0.26 7.65 10.10
C ASP A 76 1.14 7.05 9.97
N GLU A 77 1.28 5.82 9.46
CA GLU A 77 2.58 5.19 9.20
C GLU A 77 3.38 5.95 8.12
N LEU A 78 2.69 6.46 7.10
CA LEU A 78 3.31 7.28 6.07
C LEU A 78 3.77 8.63 6.61
N GLY A 79 3.05 9.19 7.59
CA GLY A 79 3.42 10.40 8.32
C GLY A 79 4.53 10.19 9.35
N GLN A 80 4.55 9.06 10.06
CA GLN A 80 5.55 8.71 11.08
C GLN A 80 6.94 8.43 10.50
N GLY A 81 7.03 8.16 9.19
CA GLY A 81 8.30 8.23 8.46
C GLY A 81 9.00 9.61 8.53
N GLN A 82 8.33 10.64 9.05
CA GLN A 82 8.89 11.97 9.33
C GLN A 82 9.42 12.15 10.77
N GLN A 83 9.37 11.14 11.64
CA GLN A 83 9.85 11.27 13.03
C GLN A 83 10.99 10.28 13.35
N MET A 84 12.05 10.30 12.55
CA MET A 84 13.37 9.81 12.98
C MET A 84 14.18 11.01 13.47
N GLY A 85 13.96 11.41 14.72
CA GLY A 85 14.67 12.52 15.33
C GLY A 85 14.14 12.90 16.70
N GLY A 86 14.51 12.13 17.72
CA GLY A 86 14.46 12.59 19.11
C GLY A 86 13.99 11.53 20.10
N MET A 87 14.92 10.76 20.65
CA MET A 87 14.78 10.40 22.07
C MET A 87 14.78 11.72 22.85
N LYS A 88 13.74 11.96 23.63
CA LYS A 88 13.85 12.77 24.83
C LYS A 88 13.40 11.91 26.00
N PHE A 89 14.37 11.56 26.83
CA PHE A 89 14.14 11.26 28.22
C PHE A 89 13.85 12.58 28.92
N GLU A 90 12.70 12.65 29.58
CA GLU A 90 12.53 13.24 30.92
C GLU A 90 11.31 12.60 31.59
#